data_AF-A0A914INS0-F1
#
_entry.id   AF-A0A914INS0-F1
#
_cell.length_a   1.000
_cell.length_b   1.000
_cell.length_c   1.000
_cell.angle_alpha   90.00
_cell.angle_beta   90.00
_cell.angle_gamma   90.00
#
_symmetry.space_group_name_H-M   'P 1'
#
loop_
_entity.id
_entity.type
_entity.pdbx_description
1 polymer ?
#
loop_
_entity_poly.entity_id
_entity_poly.type
_entity_poly.pdbx_seq_one_letter_code
_entity_poly.pdbx_strand_id
1 'polypeptide(L)'
;MLATIGLAIALGVKMNQMNEIEPFKNPIIQPSYAPNHNYDPLNLSTNNGDLPKSTNNNATLDWPLPSGSLAATYKRAAVASDHGLCSEIGRDVLLAGGNAVDAMISSLLCIGVVNPQSSGLGGGFLMTLYNATTQRCQSIDAREMAPRKSTSNMFVNNRNDSHTGWRSIATPAELHGFWTIFTKFGSSKISWKELFQPAIKLARNGFPVSSNLAQTFEKTETDIMADDNMKKAFTDPRTGRVYEEGDIIKRISLADTLEELANATDPVKLFYQGGMAQTIAAEFQERGGLITLEDLSNYKTIVYDTPLESDALPGDYVMCGPPPPSSFAVTQAIIGVMAQFYNPTKKPGNLDDPEVYHRLIEAQKFAYSMRTKLGDVNFVKEAQKLSKNMTTILGSKRISPTLGILWNDQMDDFSTPGQANEFGFAPSEANFIQPGKRPLSSMSPTVVYNKNDGSVSFYLFHWR
;
A
#
# COMPACT_ATOMS: atom_id res chain seq x y z
N MET A 1 2.89 -22.65 -7.44
CA MET A 1 2.12 -21.71 -6.61
C MET A 1 3.02 -20.51 -6.34
N LEU A 2 2.70 -19.34 -6.88
CA LEU A 2 3.40 -18.09 -6.56
C LEU A 2 2.60 -17.39 -5.46
N ALA A 3 3.24 -17.16 -4.30
CA ALA A 3 2.62 -16.44 -3.21
C ALA A 3 2.73 -14.94 -3.48
N THR A 4 1.63 -14.32 -3.87
CA THR A 4 1.50 -12.87 -3.96
C THR A 4 1.28 -12.31 -2.56
N ILE A 5 2.35 -11.80 -1.95
CA ILE A 5 2.30 -11.10 -0.66
C ILE A 5 1.94 -9.64 -0.95
N GLY A 6 0.64 -9.35 -0.91
CA GLY A 6 0.13 -7.99 -1.04
C GLY A 6 0.46 -7.14 0.19
N LEU A 7 0.72 -5.85 -0.04
CA LEU A 7 0.95 -4.84 0.99
C LEU A 7 -0.22 -4.76 1.98
N ALA A 8 0.05 -4.79 3.29
CA ALA A 8 -1.03 -4.78 4.28
C ALA A 8 -0.61 -4.06 5.57
N ILE A 9 -0.94 -2.77 5.69
CA ILE A 9 -0.77 -2.04 6.95
C ILE A 9 -2.05 -2.12 7.80
N ALA A 10 -1.97 -2.94 8.84
CA ALA A 10 -2.99 -3.10 9.87
C ALA A 10 -2.65 -2.24 11.08
N LEU A 11 -3.52 -1.28 11.40
CA LEU A 11 -3.34 -0.35 12.52
C LEU A 11 -4.59 -0.28 13.38
N GLY A 12 -4.54 -0.98 14.51
CA GLY A 12 -5.59 -0.98 15.52
C GLY A 12 -5.10 -0.29 16.79
N VAL A 13 -5.82 0.74 17.24
CA VAL A 13 -5.59 1.41 18.54
C VAL A 13 -6.84 1.26 19.40
N LYS A 14 -6.72 0.49 20.49
CA LYS A 14 -7.78 0.36 21.50
C LYS A 14 -7.69 1.54 22.47
N MET A 15 -8.44 2.59 22.19
CA MET A 15 -8.64 3.70 23.13
C MET A 15 -9.57 3.27 24.27
N ASN A 16 -8.99 2.72 25.34
CA ASN A 16 -9.68 2.73 26.64
C ASN A 16 -9.74 4.18 27.16
N GLN A 17 -10.77 4.48 27.97
CA GLN A 17 -11.11 5.84 28.42
C GLN A 17 -9.91 6.61 28.99
N MET A 18 -9.85 7.91 28.68
CA MET A 18 -8.78 8.81 29.11
C MET A 18 -8.80 9.00 30.63
N ASN A 19 -7.92 8.28 31.32
CA ASN A 19 -7.32 8.74 32.56
C ASN A 19 -5.85 9.12 32.28
N GLU A 20 -5.32 10.02 33.11
CA GLU A 20 -4.15 10.84 32.82
C GLU A 20 -2.89 10.05 32.45
N ILE A 21 -2.08 10.62 31.54
CA ILE A 21 -0.76 10.09 31.19
C ILE A 21 0.20 10.44 32.33
N GLU A 22 0.33 9.56 33.32
CA GLU A 22 1.51 9.61 34.19
C GLU A 22 2.77 9.30 33.36
N PRO A 23 3.82 10.12 33.44
CA PRO A 23 5.09 9.81 32.81
C PRO A 23 5.72 8.59 33.50
N PHE A 24 6.01 7.54 32.73
CA PHE A 24 6.61 6.31 33.24
C PHE A 24 7.90 6.61 34.04
N LYS A 25 7.83 6.40 35.36
CA LYS A 25 8.98 6.36 36.26
C LYS A 25 9.04 5.00 36.96
N ASN A 26 10.26 4.49 37.12
CA ASN A 26 10.64 3.28 37.87
C ASN A 26 10.13 1.92 37.30
N PRO A 27 10.78 0.80 37.70
CA PRO A 27 12.22 0.61 37.62
C PRO A 27 12.56 -0.71 36.89
N ILE A 28 13.84 -0.94 36.62
CA ILE A 28 14.32 -2.14 35.93
C ILE A 28 14.00 -3.39 36.78
N ILE A 29 13.07 -4.22 36.28
CA ILE A 29 12.91 -5.62 36.68
C ILE A 29 13.09 -6.45 35.42
N GLN A 30 14.26 -7.08 35.28
CA GLN A 30 14.58 -7.94 34.15
C GLN A 30 13.81 -9.27 34.23
N PRO A 31 13.07 -9.69 33.19
CA PRO A 31 12.73 -11.08 32.99
C PRO A 31 14.00 -11.82 32.55
N SER A 32 14.36 -12.88 33.27
CA SER A 32 15.56 -13.66 33.03
C SER A 32 15.44 -14.58 31.81
N TYR A 33 15.59 -14.04 30.60
CA TYR A 33 16.07 -14.77 29.41
C TYR A 33 16.55 -13.75 28.36
N ALA A 34 17.86 -13.56 28.28
CA ALA A 34 18.49 -12.59 27.39
C ALA A 34 19.31 -13.29 26.29
N PRO A 35 19.01 -13.09 25.00
CA PRO A 35 20.03 -13.04 23.97
C PRO A 35 20.67 -11.64 23.99
N ASN A 36 22.00 -11.58 24.10
CA ASN A 36 22.74 -10.31 24.13
C ASN A 36 22.72 -9.64 22.74
N HIS A 37 21.76 -8.75 22.51
CA HIS A 37 21.78 -7.82 21.37
C HIS A 37 21.65 -6.37 21.84
N ASN A 38 22.81 -5.72 22.03
CA ASN A 38 22.88 -4.26 21.99
C ASN A 38 22.71 -3.82 20.53
N TYR A 39 21.46 -3.63 20.10
CA TYR A 39 21.15 -2.97 18.83
C TYR A 39 20.74 -1.53 19.10
N ASP A 40 21.67 -0.60 18.88
CA ASP A 40 21.40 0.84 18.83
C ASP A 40 21.11 1.22 17.36
N PRO A 41 19.87 1.58 16.99
CA PRO A 41 19.51 1.88 15.61
C PRO A 41 20.18 3.14 15.02
N LEU A 42 20.98 3.89 15.79
CA LEU A 42 21.46 5.22 15.42
C LEU A 42 22.98 5.39 15.30
N ASN A 43 23.78 4.34 15.48
CA ASN A 43 25.25 4.47 15.51
C ASN A 43 25.99 3.86 14.29
N LEU A 44 25.62 4.32 13.08
CA LEU A 44 26.44 4.14 11.87
C LEU A 44 27.64 5.10 11.88
N SER A 45 28.59 4.88 12.80
CA SER A 45 29.84 5.63 12.83
C SER A 45 30.77 5.18 11.70
N THR A 46 31.31 6.17 10.97
CA THR A 46 32.20 5.97 9.83
C THR A 46 33.60 5.56 10.26
N ASN A 47 34.16 4.53 9.65
CA ASN A 47 35.62 4.39 9.53
C ASN A 47 35.98 3.93 8.12
N ASN A 48 36.72 4.78 7.39
CA ASN A 48 37.40 4.40 6.16
C ASN A 48 38.63 3.58 6.52
N GLY A 49 38.74 2.37 5.99
CA GLY A 49 39.91 1.51 6.17
C GLY A 49 39.64 0.08 5.69
N ASP A 50 40.17 -0.24 4.51
CA ASP A 50 40.37 -1.59 3.95
C ASP A 50 39.22 -2.60 4.04
N LEU A 51 38.41 -2.64 2.98
CA LEU A 51 37.42 -3.70 2.73
C LEU A 51 38.11 -5.07 2.56
N PRO A 52 37.77 -6.10 3.36
CA PRO A 52 38.18 -7.48 3.08
C PRO A 52 37.54 -7.97 1.78
N LYS A 53 38.29 -8.78 1.01
CA LYS A 53 37.77 -9.45 -0.19
C LYS A 53 36.64 -10.41 0.16
N SER A 54 35.74 -10.61 -0.79
CA SER A 54 34.69 -11.63 -0.79
C SER A 54 35.12 -12.95 -0.15
N THR A 55 34.42 -13.31 0.93
CA THR A 55 34.39 -14.66 1.51
C THR A 55 32.95 -15.00 1.78
N ASN A 56 32.52 -16.21 1.41
CA ASN A 56 31.15 -16.73 1.55
C ASN A 56 30.68 -16.76 3.02
N ASN A 57 30.24 -15.63 3.54
CA ASN A 57 29.39 -15.55 4.70
C ASN A 57 27.97 -15.32 4.18
N ASN A 58 27.11 -16.33 4.28
CA ASN A 58 25.67 -16.10 4.33
C ASN A 58 25.39 -15.33 5.62
N ALA A 59 25.59 -14.02 5.59
CA ALA A 59 25.15 -13.11 6.63
C ALA A 59 23.62 -13.06 6.56
N THR A 60 22.99 -14.10 7.11
CA THR A 60 21.54 -14.14 7.32
C THR A 60 21.17 -12.92 8.14
N LEU A 61 20.55 -11.95 7.48
CA LEU A 61 20.25 -10.68 8.11
C LEU A 61 19.14 -10.93 9.13
N ASP A 62 19.47 -10.78 10.41
CA ASP A 62 18.52 -11.03 11.50
C ASP A 62 17.54 -9.87 11.58
N TRP A 63 16.49 -9.96 10.76
CA TRP A 63 15.40 -9.01 10.75
C TRP A 63 14.72 -8.96 12.12
N PRO A 64 14.34 -7.76 12.62
CA PRO A 64 13.66 -7.66 13.90
C PRO A 64 12.41 -8.53 13.90
N LEU A 65 12.43 -9.57 14.74
CA LEU A 65 11.31 -10.50 14.87
C LEU A 65 10.05 -9.72 15.27
N PRO A 66 8.87 -10.05 14.69
CA PRO A 66 7.62 -9.54 15.19
C PRO A 66 7.53 -9.77 16.70
N SER A 67 7.11 -8.76 17.47
CA SER A 67 7.08 -8.84 18.94
C SER A 67 6.38 -10.13 19.40
N GLY A 68 7.11 -10.97 20.14
CA GLY A 68 6.91 -12.42 20.25
C GLY A 68 5.66 -12.94 20.99
N SER A 69 4.50 -12.30 20.81
CA SER A 69 3.22 -12.89 21.18
C SER A 69 2.80 -13.91 20.12
N LEU A 70 2.81 -15.21 20.46
CA LEU A 70 2.30 -16.29 19.61
C LEU A 70 0.85 -16.08 19.13
N ALA A 71 0.09 -15.22 19.79
CA ALA A 71 -1.30 -14.87 19.44
C ALA A 71 -1.46 -13.40 19.01
N ALA A 72 -0.36 -12.64 18.86
CA ALA A 72 -0.35 -11.20 18.56
C ALA A 72 -1.30 -10.37 19.46
N THR A 73 -1.38 -10.70 20.76
CA THR A 73 -2.28 -10.03 21.71
C THR A 73 -1.63 -8.81 22.35
N TYR A 74 -2.09 -7.60 22.00
CA TYR A 74 -1.55 -6.35 22.51
C TYR A 74 -2.52 -5.64 23.47
N LYS A 75 -1.98 -5.01 24.52
CA LYS A 75 -2.80 -4.31 25.54
C LYS A 75 -3.38 -2.96 25.09
N ARG A 76 -2.79 -2.32 24.07
CA ARG A 76 -3.16 -0.94 23.65
C ARG A 76 -3.31 -0.80 22.15
N ALA A 77 -2.30 -1.17 21.38
CA ALA A 77 -2.29 -1.03 19.93
C ALA A 77 -1.39 -2.07 19.26
N ALA A 78 -1.61 -2.26 17.95
CA ALA A 78 -0.81 -3.12 17.10
C ALA A 78 -0.53 -2.42 15.77
N VAL A 79 0.67 -2.66 15.23
CA VAL A 79 1.04 -2.33 13.85
C VAL A 79 1.48 -3.63 13.21
N ALA A 80 0.94 -3.96 12.04
CA ALA A 80 1.50 -4.98 11.16
C ALA A 80 1.63 -4.40 9.76
N SER A 81 2.72 -4.72 9.08
CA SER A 81 3.04 -4.39 7.69
C SER A 81 3.79 -5.57 7.05
N ASP A 82 3.93 -5.55 5.74
CA ASP A 82 4.69 -6.51 4.94
C ASP A 82 6.23 -6.38 5.10
N HIS A 83 6.69 -5.49 5.98
CA HIS A 83 8.11 -5.30 6.29
C HIS A 83 8.32 -4.93 7.77
N GLY A 84 9.09 -5.73 8.51
CA GLY A 84 9.29 -5.58 9.96
C GLY A 84 9.69 -4.17 10.40
N LEU A 85 10.76 -3.61 9.80
CA LEU A 85 11.20 -2.22 10.07
C LEU A 85 10.08 -1.18 9.96
N CYS A 86 9.15 -1.33 9.01
CA CYS A 86 8.07 -0.37 8.82
C CYS A 86 6.95 -0.55 9.86
N SER A 87 6.72 -1.77 10.35
CA SER A 87 5.86 -2.01 11.53
C SER A 87 6.44 -1.37 12.79
N GLU A 88 7.76 -1.45 12.97
CA GLU A 88 8.45 -0.80 14.08
C GLU A 88 8.36 0.73 14.00
N ILE A 89 8.55 1.32 12.82
CA ILE A 89 8.36 2.76 12.60
C ILE A 89 6.93 3.20 12.94
N GLY A 90 5.91 2.47 12.48
CA GLY A 90 4.52 2.74 12.87
C GLY A 90 4.27 2.61 14.37
N ARG A 91 4.85 1.58 15.02
CA ARG A 91 4.79 1.38 16.48
C ARG A 91 5.40 2.58 17.21
N ASP A 92 6.55 3.07 16.75
CA ASP A 92 7.28 4.15 17.40
C ASP A 92 6.54 5.48 17.28
N VAL A 93 5.82 5.71 16.16
CA VAL A 93 4.88 6.84 16.03
C VAL A 93 3.71 6.74 17.03
N LEU A 94 3.16 5.54 17.27
CA LEU A 94 2.15 5.34 18.32
C LEU A 94 2.72 5.55 19.74
N LEU A 95 3.97 5.15 19.99
CA LEU A 95 4.66 5.37 21.27
C LEU A 95 4.95 6.86 21.52
N ALA A 96 5.25 7.63 20.46
CA ALA A 96 5.36 9.08 20.51
C ALA A 96 4.01 9.80 20.72
N GLY A 97 2.90 9.05 20.75
CA GLY A 97 1.56 9.58 21.02
C GLY A 97 0.70 9.85 19.78
N GLY A 98 1.20 9.50 18.58
CA GLY A 98 0.42 9.50 17.34
C GLY A 98 -0.74 8.51 17.38
N ASN A 99 -1.65 8.64 16.40
CA ASN A 99 -2.77 7.74 16.22
C ASN A 99 -2.54 6.75 15.06
N ALA A 100 -3.55 5.90 14.77
CA ALA A 100 -3.48 4.94 13.68
C ALA A 100 -3.25 5.57 12.28
N VAL A 101 -3.64 6.82 12.06
CA VAL A 101 -3.43 7.52 10.78
C VAL A 101 -1.99 8.01 10.66
N ASP A 102 -1.44 8.61 11.73
CA ASP A 102 -0.04 9.03 11.77
C ASP A 102 0.91 7.83 11.55
N ALA A 103 0.65 6.74 12.28
CA ALA A 103 1.41 5.50 12.15
C ALA A 103 1.30 4.88 10.75
N MET A 104 0.14 5.00 10.08
CA MET A 104 -0.08 4.50 8.72
C MET A 104 0.79 5.24 7.72
N ILE A 105 0.80 6.57 7.78
CA ILE A 105 1.59 7.43 6.88
C ILE A 105 3.08 7.08 7.02
N SER A 106 3.62 7.04 8.23
CA SER A 106 5.05 6.74 8.43
C SER A 106 5.42 5.31 8.02
N SER A 107 4.53 4.35 8.27
CA SER A 107 4.71 2.95 7.83
C SER A 107 4.71 2.84 6.30
N LEU A 108 3.77 3.49 5.60
CA LEU A 108 3.71 3.47 4.13
C LEU A 108 4.88 4.22 3.48
N LEU A 109 5.32 5.34 4.06
CA LEU A 109 6.53 6.04 3.58
C LEU A 109 7.79 5.17 3.72
N CYS A 110 7.91 4.41 4.82
CA CYS A 110 8.96 3.40 4.97
C CYS A 110 8.87 2.32 3.90
N ILE A 111 7.68 1.76 3.69
CA ILE A 111 7.43 0.76 2.64
C ILE A 111 7.81 1.28 1.25
N GLY A 112 7.41 2.52 0.91
CA GLY A 112 7.75 3.13 -0.37
C GLY A 112 9.25 3.32 -0.61
N VAL A 113 10.05 3.25 0.45
CA VAL A 113 11.52 3.19 0.40
C VAL A 113 12.02 1.75 0.26
N VAL A 114 11.57 0.82 1.12
CA VAL A 114 12.17 -0.52 1.27
C VAL A 114 11.58 -1.61 0.38
N ASN A 115 10.31 -1.49 -0.01
CA ASN A 115 9.60 -2.40 -0.92
C ASN A 115 9.11 -1.62 -2.16
N PRO A 116 10.01 -1.06 -2.99
CA PRO A 116 9.65 -0.25 -4.17
C PRO A 116 8.79 -0.98 -5.19
N GLN A 117 8.94 -2.31 -5.31
CA GLN A 117 8.12 -3.15 -6.18
C GLN A 117 6.64 -3.16 -5.77
N SER A 118 6.36 -2.88 -4.50
CA SER A 118 5.01 -2.82 -3.94
C SER A 118 4.49 -1.38 -3.99
N SER A 119 4.91 -0.48 -3.09
CA SER A 119 4.33 0.87 -2.94
C SER A 119 5.37 1.99 -3.15
N GLY A 120 4.87 3.22 -3.25
CA GLY A 120 5.66 4.45 -3.27
C GLY A 120 4.86 5.62 -3.84
N LEU A 121 5.43 6.84 -3.72
CA LEU A 121 4.77 8.11 -4.05
C LEU A 121 4.18 8.20 -5.47
N GLY A 122 4.61 7.34 -6.38
CA GLY A 122 4.11 7.23 -7.75
C GLY A 122 2.82 6.43 -7.89
N GLY A 123 2.31 5.82 -6.82
CA GLY A 123 1.07 5.06 -6.78
C GLY A 123 -0.06 5.74 -6.00
N GLY A 124 -0.90 4.92 -5.37
CA GLY A 124 -2.09 5.34 -4.62
C GLY A 124 -2.58 4.25 -3.67
N PHE A 125 -3.57 4.58 -2.83
CA PHE A 125 -4.13 3.65 -1.85
C PHE A 125 -5.64 3.80 -1.66
N LEU A 126 -6.26 2.72 -1.20
CA LEU A 126 -7.58 2.75 -0.57
C LEU A 126 -7.42 2.47 0.93
N MET A 127 -8.21 3.12 1.77
CA MET A 127 -8.18 2.97 3.22
C MET A 127 -9.59 2.83 3.77
N THR A 128 -9.75 2.02 4.82
CA THR A 128 -10.94 2.01 5.67
C THR A 128 -10.55 2.45 7.07
N LEU A 129 -11.19 3.50 7.55
CA LEU A 129 -10.99 4.06 8.88
C LEU A 129 -12.21 3.75 9.73
N TYR A 130 -12.02 3.12 10.88
CA TYR A 130 -13.07 2.97 11.89
C TYR A 130 -12.73 3.81 13.12
N ASN A 131 -13.62 4.73 13.47
CA ASN A 131 -13.50 5.55 14.66
C ASN A 131 -14.39 4.97 15.76
N ALA A 132 -13.79 4.29 16.73
CA ALA A 132 -14.53 3.64 17.83
C ALA A 132 -15.26 4.64 18.75
N THR A 133 -14.77 5.88 18.88
CA THR A 133 -15.40 6.93 19.70
C THR A 133 -16.71 7.42 19.10
N THR A 134 -16.80 7.47 17.77
CA THR A 134 -18.04 7.87 17.06
C THR A 134 -18.81 6.67 16.52
N GLN A 135 -18.26 5.46 16.63
CA GLN A 135 -18.72 4.21 16.02
C GLN A 135 -18.93 4.31 14.49
N ARG A 136 -18.22 5.21 13.81
CA ARG A 136 -18.36 5.43 12.36
C ARG A 136 -17.25 4.75 11.58
N CYS A 137 -17.65 4.03 10.54
CA CYS A 137 -16.76 3.64 9.46
C CYS A 137 -16.71 4.74 8.39
N GLN A 138 -15.53 4.99 7.84
CA GLN A 138 -15.28 5.89 6.71
C GLN A 138 -14.30 5.21 5.76
N SER A 139 -14.31 5.59 4.47
CA SER A 139 -13.30 5.09 3.53
C SER A 139 -12.71 6.20 2.69
N ILE A 140 -11.42 6.07 2.39
CA ILE A 140 -10.66 7.05 1.62
C ILE A 140 -10.23 6.37 0.31
N ASP A 141 -10.52 7.05 -0.80
CA ASP A 141 -10.06 6.70 -2.13
C ASP A 141 -9.00 7.72 -2.57
N ALA A 142 -7.74 7.30 -2.41
CA ALA A 142 -6.57 7.91 -3.03
C ALA A 142 -6.05 6.99 -4.15
N ARG A 143 -6.94 6.44 -4.99
CA ARG A 143 -6.59 5.70 -6.20
C ARG A 143 -6.21 6.67 -7.32
N GLU A 144 -5.27 6.24 -8.14
CA GLU A 144 -4.73 6.92 -9.30
C GLU A 144 -5.80 7.12 -10.39
N MET A 145 -5.66 8.16 -11.21
CA MET A 145 -6.64 8.55 -12.23
C MET A 145 -6.02 8.50 -13.63
N ALA A 146 -6.80 8.05 -14.63
CA ALA A 146 -6.37 8.07 -16.03
C ALA A 146 -6.06 9.51 -16.49
N PRO A 147 -4.87 9.80 -17.04
CA PRO A 147 -4.54 11.12 -17.57
C PRO A 147 -5.52 11.52 -18.67
N ARG A 148 -5.85 12.81 -18.80
CA ARG A 148 -6.86 13.29 -19.77
C ARG A 148 -6.59 12.91 -21.22
N LYS A 149 -5.33 12.72 -21.60
CA LYS A 149 -4.91 12.30 -22.94
C LYS A 149 -5.14 10.81 -23.25
N SER A 150 -5.62 10.03 -22.28
CA SER A 150 -5.85 8.58 -22.44
C SER A 150 -7.09 8.28 -23.29
N THR A 151 -7.02 7.24 -24.12
CA THR A 151 -8.15 6.80 -24.96
C THR A 151 -8.43 5.31 -24.77
N SER A 152 -9.68 4.89 -24.99
CA SER A 152 -10.11 3.49 -24.85
C SER A 152 -9.37 2.50 -25.75
N ASN A 153 -8.76 2.97 -26.83
CA ASN A 153 -8.07 2.15 -27.83
C ASN A 153 -6.52 2.25 -27.77
N MET A 154 -5.94 2.99 -26.82
CA MET A 154 -4.51 3.36 -26.86
C MET A 154 -3.52 2.18 -26.77
N PHE A 155 -3.96 1.02 -26.29
CA PHE A 155 -3.18 -0.21 -26.16
C PHE A 155 -3.66 -1.37 -27.05
N VAL A 156 -4.69 -1.16 -27.88
CA VAL A 156 -5.30 -2.24 -28.70
C VAL A 156 -4.29 -2.93 -29.62
N ASN A 157 -3.35 -2.15 -30.18
CA ASN A 157 -2.33 -2.64 -31.11
C ASN A 157 -1.08 -3.21 -30.42
N ASN A 158 -0.81 -2.83 -29.17
CA ASN A 158 0.30 -3.33 -28.37
C ASN A 158 -0.08 -3.33 -26.89
N ARG A 159 -0.41 -4.50 -26.37
CA ARG A 159 -0.82 -4.64 -24.97
C ARG A 159 0.35 -4.47 -23.98
N ASN A 160 1.60 -4.72 -24.37
CA ASN A 160 2.74 -4.55 -23.46
C ASN A 160 2.98 -3.08 -23.06
N ASP A 161 2.44 -2.12 -23.82
CA ASP A 161 2.43 -0.70 -23.47
C ASP A 161 1.50 -0.37 -22.27
N SER A 162 0.56 -1.25 -21.88
CA SER A 162 -0.24 -1.07 -20.65
C SER A 162 0.50 -1.51 -19.40
N HIS A 163 1.45 -2.44 -19.54
CA HIS A 163 2.27 -2.98 -18.45
C HIS A 163 3.57 -2.21 -18.22
N THR A 164 4.11 -1.56 -19.26
CA THR A 164 5.43 -0.94 -19.20
C THR A 164 5.51 0.38 -19.97
N GLY A 165 6.35 1.28 -19.48
CA GLY A 165 6.66 2.54 -20.19
C GLY A 165 5.79 3.72 -19.78
N TRP A 166 6.12 4.91 -20.30
CA TRP A 166 5.55 6.17 -19.80
C TRP A 166 4.05 6.36 -20.09
N ARG A 167 3.47 5.49 -20.94
CA ARG A 167 2.05 5.48 -21.32
C ARG A 167 1.18 4.64 -20.38
N SER A 168 1.75 3.70 -19.61
CA SER A 168 1.02 2.86 -18.63
C SER A 168 0.70 3.57 -17.32
N ILE A 169 1.28 4.75 -17.09
CA ILE A 169 1.27 5.40 -15.78
C ILE A 169 0.04 6.30 -15.62
N ALA A 170 -0.73 6.06 -14.56
CA ALA A 170 -1.84 6.92 -14.14
C ALA A 170 -1.36 8.03 -13.19
N THR A 171 -2.16 9.09 -13.02
CA THR A 171 -1.84 10.24 -12.16
C THR A 171 -1.59 9.81 -10.71
N PRO A 172 -0.39 10.03 -10.14
CA PRO A 172 -0.02 9.63 -8.79
C PRO A 172 -0.92 10.25 -7.71
N ALA A 173 -1.21 9.48 -6.67
CA ALA A 173 -2.28 9.77 -5.73
C ALA A 173 -1.89 9.67 -4.25
N GLU A 174 -0.85 8.89 -3.93
CA GLU A 174 -0.46 8.52 -2.56
C GLU A 174 -0.21 9.74 -1.66
N LEU A 175 0.56 10.73 -2.13
CA LEU A 175 0.89 11.93 -1.37
C LEU A 175 -0.34 12.80 -1.04
N HIS A 176 -1.22 13.05 -2.03
CA HIS A 176 -2.47 13.78 -1.79
C HIS A 176 -3.36 13.00 -0.80
N GLY A 177 -3.36 11.67 -0.89
CA GLY A 177 -4.01 10.79 0.08
C GLY A 177 -3.47 11.00 1.50
N PHE A 178 -2.16 10.91 1.70
CA PHE A 178 -1.50 11.12 3.00
C PHE A 178 -1.80 12.50 3.58
N TRP A 179 -1.71 13.56 2.79
CA TRP A 179 -2.03 14.91 3.26
C TRP A 179 -3.50 15.07 3.63
N THR A 180 -4.42 14.46 2.86
CA THR A 180 -5.86 14.48 3.15
C THR A 180 -6.18 13.78 4.48
N ILE A 181 -5.57 12.61 4.74
CA ILE A 181 -5.83 11.88 5.99
C ILE A 181 -5.08 12.48 7.19
N PHE A 182 -3.87 13.02 6.99
CA PHE A 182 -3.14 13.75 8.03
C PHE A 182 -3.93 14.98 8.51
N THR A 183 -4.40 15.80 7.57
CA THR A 183 -5.14 17.04 7.91
C THR A 183 -6.55 16.79 8.45
N LYS A 184 -7.27 15.74 7.99
CA LYS A 184 -8.63 15.42 8.47
C LYS A 184 -8.65 14.52 9.72
N PHE A 185 -7.64 13.67 9.92
CA PHE A 185 -7.68 12.56 10.89
C PHE A 185 -6.37 12.31 11.67
N GLY A 186 -5.29 13.07 11.47
CA GLY A 186 -4.05 12.95 12.25
C GLY A 186 -4.25 13.30 13.74
N SER A 187 -3.31 12.91 14.61
CA SER A 187 -3.44 13.15 16.06
C SER A 187 -3.22 14.61 16.50
N SER A 188 -2.67 15.45 15.63
CA SER A 188 -2.09 16.77 15.97
C SER A 188 -0.95 16.73 17.00
N LYS A 189 -0.42 15.55 17.35
CA LYS A 189 0.72 15.38 18.27
C LYS A 189 2.04 15.09 17.56
N ILE A 190 1.98 14.56 16.35
CA ILE A 190 3.14 14.28 15.49
C ILE A 190 3.04 15.21 14.28
N SER A 191 4.12 15.93 13.97
CA SER A 191 4.15 16.81 12.81
C SER A 191 4.34 16.04 11.50
N TRP A 192 3.88 16.62 10.39
CA TRP A 192 4.09 16.06 9.04
C TRP A 192 5.56 15.70 8.77
N LYS A 193 6.47 16.58 9.16
CA LYS A 193 7.92 16.39 9.00
C LYS A 193 8.42 15.15 9.75
N GLU A 194 7.94 14.92 10.97
CA GLU A 194 8.33 13.77 11.80
C GLU A 194 7.92 12.44 11.19
N LEU A 195 6.73 12.36 10.55
CA LEU A 195 6.26 11.15 9.88
C LEU A 195 7.19 10.69 8.74
N PHE A 196 7.86 11.64 8.08
CA PHE A 196 8.79 11.38 6.98
C PHE A 196 10.21 11.03 7.43
N GLN A 197 10.66 11.47 8.63
CA GLN A 197 12.06 11.31 9.05
C GLN A 197 12.59 9.87 9.01
N PRO A 198 11.84 8.83 9.43
CA PRO A 198 12.33 7.45 9.36
C PRO A 198 12.59 7.00 7.92
N ALA A 199 11.68 7.31 6.99
CA ALA A 199 11.82 6.98 5.58
C ALA A 199 12.98 7.73 4.91
N ILE A 200 13.15 9.02 5.20
CA ILE A 200 14.29 9.83 4.72
C ILE A 200 15.62 9.21 5.20
N LYS A 201 15.72 8.85 6.49
CA LYS A 201 16.92 8.22 7.05
C LYS A 201 17.23 6.88 6.39
N LEU A 202 16.24 6.01 6.21
CA LEU A 202 16.41 4.72 5.51
C LEU A 202 16.85 4.92 4.05
N ALA A 203 16.24 5.84 3.32
CA ALA A 203 16.58 6.11 1.93
C ALA A 203 18.00 6.71 1.78
N ARG A 204 18.42 7.58 2.72
CA ARG A 204 19.72 8.28 2.68
C ARG A 204 20.88 7.42 3.19
N ASN A 205 20.69 6.71 4.30
CA ASN A 205 21.72 5.87 4.91
C ASN A 205 21.83 4.50 4.22
N GLY A 206 20.71 4.02 3.68
CA GLY A 206 20.55 2.72 3.05
C GLY A 206 19.89 1.69 3.96
N PHE A 207 19.42 0.62 3.34
CA PHE A 207 18.80 -0.52 4.00
C PHE A 207 19.24 -1.82 3.30
N PRO A 208 19.28 -2.96 4.02
CA PRO A 208 19.57 -4.26 3.42
C PRO A 208 18.42 -4.71 2.53
N VAL A 209 18.75 -5.24 1.35
CA VAL A 209 17.78 -5.83 0.43
C VAL A 209 17.22 -7.13 1.02
N SER A 210 15.88 -7.22 1.11
CA SER A 210 15.18 -8.43 1.56
C SER A 210 15.14 -9.51 0.49
N SER A 211 15.00 -10.79 0.88
CA SER A 211 14.88 -11.92 -0.07
C SER A 211 13.82 -11.70 -1.16
N ASN A 212 12.67 -11.12 -0.79
CA ASN A 212 11.59 -10.84 -1.74
C ASN A 212 11.96 -9.72 -2.73
N LEU A 213 12.68 -8.69 -2.27
CA LEU A 213 13.18 -7.62 -3.14
C LEU A 213 14.28 -8.15 -4.08
N ALA A 214 15.22 -8.93 -3.57
CA ALA A 214 16.27 -9.57 -4.37
C ALA A 214 15.69 -10.46 -5.48
N GLN A 215 14.74 -11.35 -5.14
CA GLN A 215 14.02 -12.16 -6.13
C GLN A 215 13.24 -11.32 -7.15
N THR A 216 12.80 -10.12 -6.79
CA THR A 216 12.13 -9.21 -7.74
C THR A 216 13.14 -8.56 -8.67
N PHE A 217 14.29 -8.12 -8.15
CA PHE A 217 15.39 -7.58 -8.95
C PHE A 217 15.96 -8.64 -9.91
N GLU A 218 16.16 -9.89 -9.48
CA GLU A 218 16.56 -11.01 -10.35
C GLU A 218 15.55 -11.22 -11.48
N LYS A 219 14.25 -11.36 -11.17
CA LYS A 219 13.18 -11.57 -12.17
C LYS A 219 13.01 -10.39 -13.14
N THR A 220 13.47 -9.20 -12.77
CA THR A 220 13.34 -7.98 -13.58
C THR A 220 14.69 -7.42 -14.05
N GLU A 221 15.79 -8.16 -13.91
CA GLU A 221 17.14 -7.68 -14.23
C GLU A 221 17.25 -7.18 -15.68
N THR A 222 16.62 -7.89 -16.63
CA THR A 222 16.61 -7.47 -18.04
C THR A 222 15.91 -6.12 -18.24
N ASP A 223 14.81 -5.86 -17.53
CA ASP A 223 14.10 -4.57 -17.58
C ASP A 223 14.88 -3.46 -16.86
N ILE A 224 15.50 -3.78 -15.71
CA ILE A 224 16.32 -2.85 -14.92
C ILE A 224 17.55 -2.41 -15.72
N MET A 225 18.24 -3.34 -16.36
CA MET A 225 19.46 -3.08 -17.13
C MET A 225 19.21 -2.37 -18.45
N ALA A 226 17.96 -2.35 -18.94
CA ALA A 226 17.55 -1.69 -20.17
C ALA A 226 17.14 -0.20 -20.00
N ASP A 227 16.90 0.28 -18.78
CA ASP A 227 16.63 1.69 -18.49
C ASP A 227 17.72 2.26 -17.57
N ASP A 228 18.43 3.30 -18.02
CA ASP A 228 19.57 3.88 -17.29
C ASP A 228 19.22 4.37 -15.88
N ASN A 229 17.97 4.80 -15.62
CA ASN A 229 17.55 5.27 -14.31
C ASN A 229 17.22 4.10 -13.38
N MET A 230 16.54 3.07 -13.89
CA MET A 230 16.31 1.82 -13.17
C MET A 230 17.65 1.17 -12.81
N LYS A 231 18.57 1.07 -13.78
CA LYS A 231 19.94 0.57 -13.58
C LYS A 231 20.68 1.37 -12.52
N LYS A 232 20.70 2.70 -12.62
CA LYS A 232 21.34 3.59 -11.62
C LYS A 232 20.72 3.46 -10.23
N ALA A 233 19.42 3.18 -10.12
CA ALA A 233 18.72 3.04 -8.85
C ALA A 233 18.89 1.66 -8.19
N PHE A 234 18.98 0.59 -9.00
CA PHE A 234 18.84 -0.79 -8.53
C PHE A 234 20.02 -1.72 -8.87
N THR A 235 21.14 -1.19 -9.36
CA THR A 235 22.41 -1.92 -9.44
C THR A 235 23.42 -1.43 -8.42
N ASP A 236 24.25 -2.34 -7.90
CA ASP A 236 25.41 -1.99 -7.09
C ASP A 236 26.50 -1.40 -7.99
N PRO A 237 26.87 -0.11 -7.84
CA PRO A 237 27.88 0.51 -8.69
C PRO A 237 29.28 -0.12 -8.56
N ARG A 238 29.54 -0.94 -7.53
CA ARG A 238 30.81 -1.68 -7.36
C ARG A 238 30.89 -2.93 -8.23
N THR A 239 29.76 -3.58 -8.52
CA THR A 239 29.71 -4.87 -9.25
C THR A 239 29.02 -4.77 -10.61
N GLY A 240 28.20 -3.73 -10.84
CA GLY A 240 27.43 -3.54 -12.06
C GLY A 240 26.23 -4.47 -12.22
N ARG A 241 25.92 -5.29 -11.20
CA ARG A 241 24.78 -6.21 -11.15
C ARG A 241 23.63 -5.62 -10.35
N VAL A 242 22.43 -6.15 -10.50
CA VAL A 242 21.32 -5.83 -9.58
C VAL A 242 21.67 -6.21 -8.13
N TYR A 243 21.13 -5.49 -7.15
CA TYR A 243 21.40 -5.78 -5.73
C TYR A 243 20.85 -7.16 -5.33
N GLU A 244 21.64 -7.90 -4.54
CA GLU A 244 21.28 -9.22 -4.02
C GLU A 244 20.81 -9.16 -2.56
N GLU A 245 20.29 -10.27 -2.03
CA GLU A 245 19.82 -10.31 -0.63
C GLU A 245 20.96 -9.97 0.34
N GLY A 246 20.68 -9.02 1.26
CA GLY A 246 21.66 -8.51 2.23
C GLY A 246 22.53 -7.35 1.75
N ASP A 247 22.57 -7.04 0.45
CA ASP A 247 23.27 -5.84 -0.05
C ASP A 247 22.62 -4.56 0.51
N ILE A 248 23.42 -3.53 0.81
CA ILE A 248 22.92 -2.24 1.28
C ILE A 248 22.62 -1.32 0.10
N ILE A 249 21.34 -1.21 -0.27
CA ILE A 249 20.86 -0.27 -1.27
C ILE A 249 20.62 1.12 -0.65
N LYS A 250 20.95 2.18 -1.39
CA LYS A 250 20.62 3.58 -1.03
C LYS A 250 19.74 4.21 -2.11
N ARG A 251 18.79 5.06 -1.70
CA ARG A 251 17.83 5.74 -2.59
C ARG A 251 17.91 7.26 -2.42
N ILE A 252 19.10 7.81 -2.67
CA ILE A 252 19.44 9.22 -2.35
C ILE A 252 18.46 10.23 -2.97
N SER A 253 18.16 10.14 -4.26
CA SER A 253 17.21 11.06 -4.93
C SER A 253 15.79 10.99 -4.36
N LEU A 254 15.36 9.82 -3.88
CA LEU A 254 14.10 9.68 -3.16
C LEU A 254 14.20 10.28 -1.75
N ALA A 255 15.33 10.13 -1.06
CA ALA A 255 15.56 10.74 0.25
C ALA A 255 15.48 12.28 0.17
N ASP A 256 16.07 12.88 -0.87
CA ASP A 256 16.01 14.32 -1.12
C ASP A 256 14.57 14.77 -1.45
N THR A 257 13.86 14.03 -2.30
CA THR A 257 12.45 14.29 -2.63
C THR A 257 11.55 14.19 -1.39
N LEU A 258 11.73 13.15 -0.56
CA LEU A 258 11.01 12.98 0.71
C LEU A 258 11.33 14.10 1.70
N GLU A 259 12.57 14.58 1.75
CA GLU A 259 12.97 15.69 2.63
C GLU A 259 12.38 17.02 2.17
N GLU A 260 12.32 17.30 0.87
CA GLU A 260 11.65 18.50 0.35
C GLU A 260 10.14 18.47 0.67
N LEU A 261 9.47 17.32 0.46
CA LEU A 261 8.06 17.11 0.81
C LEU A 261 7.78 17.19 2.32
N ALA A 262 8.72 16.74 3.16
CA ALA A 262 8.61 16.82 4.62
C ALA A 262 8.75 18.24 5.16
N ASN A 263 9.52 19.09 4.47
CA ASN A 263 9.77 20.48 4.84
C ASN A 263 8.79 21.48 4.20
N ALA A 264 8.00 21.05 3.21
CA ALA A 264 7.04 21.91 2.51
C ALA A 264 5.88 22.36 3.42
N THR A 265 5.57 23.66 3.41
CA THR A 265 4.38 24.23 4.08
C THR A 265 3.07 23.68 3.51
N ASP A 266 3.06 23.37 2.21
CA ASP A 266 1.96 22.73 1.50
C ASP A 266 2.54 21.71 0.51
N PRO A 267 2.70 20.43 0.94
CA PRO A 267 3.30 19.38 0.11
C PRO A 267 2.42 19.02 -1.09
N VAL A 268 1.09 19.19 -0.99
CA VAL A 268 0.19 18.97 -2.13
C VAL A 268 0.39 20.05 -3.17
N LYS A 269 0.45 21.32 -2.78
CA LYS A 269 0.78 22.39 -3.73
C LYS A 269 2.14 22.18 -4.36
N LEU A 270 3.18 21.81 -3.59
CA LEU A 270 4.52 21.55 -4.14
C LEU A 270 4.49 20.45 -5.23
N PHE A 271 3.89 19.30 -4.92
CA PHE A 271 3.90 18.12 -5.81
C PHE A 271 2.93 18.20 -6.99
N TYR A 272 1.74 18.77 -6.79
CA TYR A 272 0.65 18.73 -7.78
C TYR A 272 0.45 20.04 -8.56
N GLN A 273 1.02 21.16 -8.09
CA GLN A 273 0.82 22.49 -8.68
C GLN A 273 2.12 23.33 -8.81
N GLY A 274 3.14 23.02 -8.02
CA GLY A 274 4.41 23.75 -7.92
C GLY A 274 5.57 23.06 -8.65
N GLY A 275 6.80 23.35 -8.23
CA GLY A 275 8.03 22.99 -8.96
C GLY A 275 8.11 21.52 -9.37
N MET A 276 7.80 20.60 -8.46
CA MET A 276 7.77 19.17 -8.76
C MET A 276 6.71 18.83 -9.82
N ALA A 277 5.55 19.47 -9.81
CA ALA A 277 4.51 19.26 -10.83
C ALA A 277 4.99 19.68 -12.23
N GLN A 278 5.72 20.81 -12.32
CA GLN A 278 6.34 21.24 -13.58
C GLN A 278 7.40 20.23 -14.05
N THR A 279 8.25 19.74 -13.14
CA THR A 279 9.26 18.71 -13.43
C THR A 279 8.62 17.41 -13.93
N ILE A 280 7.61 16.89 -13.22
CA ILE A 280 6.89 15.67 -13.60
C ILE A 280 6.24 15.84 -14.99
N ALA A 281 5.51 16.95 -15.22
CA ALA A 281 4.86 17.16 -16.50
C ALA A 281 5.86 17.29 -17.67
N ALA A 282 7.04 17.89 -17.44
CA ALA A 282 8.11 17.95 -18.43
C ALA A 282 8.70 16.56 -18.72
N GLU A 283 9.05 15.77 -17.69
CA GLU A 283 9.56 14.39 -17.84
C GLU A 283 8.57 13.52 -18.64
N PHE A 284 7.28 13.62 -18.35
CA PHE A 284 6.24 12.89 -19.07
C PHE A 284 6.12 13.35 -20.53
N GLN A 285 6.17 14.65 -20.80
CA GLN A 285 6.12 15.17 -22.17
C GLN A 285 7.33 14.73 -23.00
N GLU A 286 8.55 14.79 -22.43
CA GLU A 286 9.79 14.40 -23.11
C GLU A 286 9.85 12.90 -23.42
N ARG A 287 9.25 12.06 -22.56
CA ARG A 287 9.34 10.60 -22.63
C ARG A 287 8.10 9.93 -23.23
N GLY A 288 7.20 10.71 -23.83
CA GLY A 288 5.99 10.20 -24.52
C GLY A 288 4.90 9.67 -23.59
N GLY A 289 4.92 10.07 -22.31
CA GLY A 289 3.88 9.78 -21.34
C GLY A 289 2.67 10.72 -21.45
N LEU A 290 1.62 10.41 -20.69
CA LEU A 290 0.33 11.10 -20.82
C LEU A 290 0.01 12.15 -19.75
N ILE A 291 0.66 12.10 -18.58
CA ILE A 291 0.38 13.03 -17.47
C ILE A 291 0.73 14.47 -17.87
N THR A 292 -0.16 15.39 -17.54
CA THR A 292 0.03 16.84 -17.69
C THR A 292 -0.06 17.58 -16.36
N LEU A 293 0.34 18.85 -16.35
CA LEU A 293 0.04 19.76 -15.22
C LEU A 293 -1.46 19.83 -14.89
N GLU A 294 -2.34 19.70 -15.89
CA GLU A 294 -3.79 19.70 -15.66
C GLU A 294 -4.26 18.42 -14.96
N ASP A 295 -3.60 17.29 -15.20
CA ASP A 295 -3.90 16.02 -14.54
C ASP A 295 -3.45 16.04 -13.07
N LEU A 296 -2.23 16.52 -12.81
CA LEU A 296 -1.70 16.68 -11.46
C LEU A 296 -2.54 17.69 -10.65
N SER A 297 -2.73 18.91 -11.17
CA SER A 297 -3.39 20.00 -10.42
C SER A 297 -4.87 19.76 -10.09
N ASN A 298 -5.55 18.88 -10.85
CA ASN A 298 -6.94 18.51 -10.61
C ASN A 298 -7.12 17.18 -9.87
N TYR A 299 -6.04 16.45 -9.55
CA TYR A 299 -6.15 15.25 -8.74
C TYR A 299 -6.76 15.57 -7.36
N LYS A 300 -7.70 14.75 -6.91
CA LYS A 300 -8.30 14.85 -5.57
C LYS A 300 -8.60 13.47 -5.00
N THR A 301 -8.13 13.24 -3.78
CA THR A 301 -8.58 12.16 -2.90
C THR A 301 -10.07 12.32 -2.56
N ILE A 302 -10.84 11.22 -2.60
CA ILE A 302 -12.24 11.19 -2.18
C ILE A 302 -12.33 10.62 -0.76
N VAL A 303 -13.14 11.21 0.10
CA VAL A 303 -13.46 10.66 1.43
C VAL A 303 -14.96 10.37 1.50
N TYR A 304 -15.31 9.10 1.66
CA TYR A 304 -16.67 8.63 1.84
C TYR A 304 -16.99 8.56 3.34
N ASP A 305 -17.84 9.47 3.82
CA ASP A 305 -18.30 9.50 5.22
C ASP A 305 -19.39 8.45 5.52
N THR A 306 -19.87 7.76 4.47
CA THR A 306 -20.69 6.54 4.51
C THR A 306 -20.12 5.55 3.48
N PRO A 307 -19.24 4.60 3.90
CA PRO A 307 -18.68 3.57 3.04
C PRO A 307 -19.73 2.49 2.71
N LEU A 308 -19.35 1.43 1.99
CA LEU A 308 -20.20 0.25 1.88
C LEU A 308 -20.17 -0.52 3.20
N GLU A 309 -21.34 -0.87 3.71
CA GLU A 309 -21.52 -1.68 4.92
C GLU A 309 -22.35 -2.93 4.60
N SER A 310 -22.07 -4.03 5.30
CA SER A 310 -22.78 -5.30 5.17
C SER A 310 -22.98 -5.95 6.54
N ASP A 311 -24.24 -6.26 6.83
CA ASP A 311 -24.75 -6.99 7.99
C ASP A 311 -24.88 -8.51 7.74
N ALA A 312 -24.29 -9.02 6.65
CA ALA A 312 -24.39 -10.42 6.24
C ALA A 312 -23.57 -11.39 7.12
N LEU A 313 -22.84 -10.89 8.12
CA LEU A 313 -22.09 -11.70 9.07
C LEU A 313 -22.99 -12.23 10.19
N PRO A 314 -22.77 -13.45 10.72
CA PRO A 314 -23.62 -14.00 11.77
C PRO A 314 -23.46 -13.25 13.09
N GLY A 315 -24.58 -12.89 13.72
CA GLY A 315 -24.60 -12.14 14.98
C GLY A 315 -24.78 -10.64 14.74
N ASP A 316 -24.21 -9.81 15.61
CA ASP A 316 -24.34 -8.36 15.54
C ASP A 316 -23.12 -7.68 14.89
N TYR A 317 -22.44 -8.39 13.98
CA TYR A 317 -21.26 -7.89 13.27
C TYR A 317 -21.63 -7.21 11.96
N VAL A 318 -21.02 -6.05 11.73
CA VAL A 318 -21.06 -5.30 10.47
C VAL A 318 -19.66 -5.26 9.88
N MET A 319 -19.59 -5.48 8.58
CA MET A 319 -18.36 -5.38 7.81
C MET A 319 -18.43 -4.17 6.88
N CYS A 320 -17.43 -3.29 6.95
CA CYS A 320 -17.37 -2.06 6.16
C CYS A 320 -16.07 -1.92 5.36
N GLY A 321 -16.15 -1.21 4.23
CA GLY A 321 -15.02 -0.95 3.33
C GLY A 321 -15.43 -0.07 2.13
N PRO A 322 -14.49 0.33 1.27
CA PRO A 322 -14.74 1.39 0.31
C PRO A 322 -15.69 0.96 -0.83
N PRO A 323 -16.42 1.90 -1.44
CA PRO A 323 -17.11 1.66 -2.71
C PRO A 323 -16.11 1.47 -3.88
N PRO A 324 -16.60 1.14 -5.09
CA PRO A 324 -15.76 1.06 -6.28
C PRO A 324 -15.03 2.38 -6.52
N PRO A 325 -13.76 2.36 -6.94
CA PRO A 325 -13.06 1.24 -7.57
C PRO A 325 -12.58 0.11 -6.64
N SER A 326 -12.81 0.16 -5.33
CA SER A 326 -12.46 -0.94 -4.41
C SER A 326 -13.05 -2.30 -4.78
N SER A 327 -12.24 -3.32 -4.51
CA SER A 327 -12.61 -4.73 -4.46
C SER A 327 -13.46 -5.15 -3.26
N PHE A 328 -13.53 -4.30 -2.22
CA PHE A 328 -14.08 -4.61 -0.89
C PHE A 328 -15.33 -5.46 -0.97
N ALA A 329 -16.20 -5.14 -1.90
CA ALA A 329 -17.50 -5.70 -1.86
C ALA A 329 -17.59 -7.10 -2.52
N VAL A 330 -16.60 -7.67 -3.27
CA VAL A 330 -16.59 -9.18 -3.46
C VAL A 330 -16.30 -9.76 -2.11
N THR A 331 -15.33 -9.22 -1.38
CA THR A 331 -14.99 -9.71 -0.05
C THR A 331 -16.25 -9.74 0.81
N GLN A 332 -17.13 -8.72 0.70
CA GLN A 332 -18.48 -8.76 1.28
C GLN A 332 -19.43 -9.83 0.68
N ALA A 333 -19.46 -10.03 -0.63
CA ALA A 333 -20.33 -11.03 -1.27
C ALA A 333 -19.90 -12.49 -0.98
N ILE A 334 -18.60 -12.83 -1.10
CA ILE A 334 -18.05 -14.14 -0.73
C ILE A 334 -18.32 -14.41 0.75
N ILE A 335 -17.93 -13.49 1.63
CA ILE A 335 -18.12 -13.67 3.08
C ILE A 335 -19.61 -13.79 3.42
N GLY A 336 -20.47 -12.98 2.80
CA GLY A 336 -21.92 -13.05 3.00
C GLY A 336 -22.57 -14.35 2.51
N VAL A 337 -22.02 -15.00 1.47
CA VAL A 337 -22.44 -16.35 1.05
C VAL A 337 -21.92 -17.40 2.03
N MET A 338 -20.63 -17.35 2.39
CA MET A 338 -20.01 -18.31 3.32
C MET A 338 -20.66 -18.26 4.72
N ALA A 339 -21.08 -17.08 5.18
CA ALA A 339 -21.79 -16.86 6.44
C ALA A 339 -23.15 -17.58 6.53
N GLN A 340 -23.78 -17.93 5.41
CA GLN A 340 -25.02 -18.73 5.41
C GLN A 340 -24.77 -20.19 5.76
N PHE A 341 -23.57 -20.71 5.46
CA PHE A 341 -23.18 -22.11 5.69
C PHE A 341 -22.40 -22.31 6.99
N TYR A 342 -21.70 -21.28 7.47
CA TYR A 342 -20.80 -21.32 8.61
C TYR A 342 -21.12 -20.22 9.62
N ASN A 343 -21.35 -20.62 10.87
CA ASN A 343 -21.54 -19.72 11.99
C ASN A 343 -20.47 -20.03 13.05
N PRO A 344 -19.58 -19.08 13.41
CA PRO A 344 -18.45 -19.34 14.31
C PRO A 344 -18.83 -20.00 15.65
N THR A 345 -20.05 -19.78 16.15
CA THR A 345 -20.52 -20.30 17.44
C THR A 345 -21.34 -21.60 17.34
N LYS A 346 -22.00 -21.86 16.21
CA LYS A 346 -22.94 -23.00 16.06
C LYS A 346 -22.48 -24.06 15.07
N LYS A 347 -21.73 -23.66 14.04
CA LYS A 347 -21.18 -24.51 12.99
C LYS A 347 -19.94 -23.82 12.41
N PRO A 348 -18.81 -23.81 13.14
CA PRO A 348 -17.55 -23.31 12.61
C PRO A 348 -17.17 -24.11 11.36
N GLY A 349 -16.54 -23.45 10.37
CA GLY A 349 -16.01 -24.15 9.21
C GLY A 349 -14.82 -25.01 9.62
N ASN A 350 -14.82 -26.29 9.25
CA ASN A 350 -13.66 -27.16 9.42
C ASN A 350 -12.72 -26.98 8.22
N LEU A 351 -11.49 -26.51 8.44
CA LEU A 351 -10.54 -26.31 7.34
C LEU A 351 -10.00 -27.64 6.76
N ASP A 352 -10.26 -28.78 7.40
CA ASP A 352 -9.97 -30.11 6.83
C ASP A 352 -11.13 -30.67 5.96
N ASP A 353 -12.26 -29.97 5.87
CA ASP A 353 -13.45 -30.42 5.11
C ASP A 353 -13.43 -29.88 3.65
N PRO A 354 -13.36 -30.77 2.62
CA PRO A 354 -13.44 -30.38 1.22
C PRO A 354 -14.71 -29.57 0.85
N GLU A 355 -15.81 -29.73 1.59
CA GLU A 355 -17.04 -28.96 1.36
C GLU A 355 -16.84 -27.46 1.65
N VAL A 356 -15.95 -27.09 2.59
CA VAL A 356 -15.57 -25.69 2.86
C VAL A 356 -14.90 -25.08 1.65
N TYR A 357 -13.92 -25.78 1.07
CA TYR A 357 -13.22 -25.32 -0.13
C TYR A 357 -14.13 -25.29 -1.36
N HIS A 358 -14.97 -26.31 -1.56
CA HIS A 358 -15.93 -26.31 -2.66
C HIS A 358 -16.86 -25.09 -2.60
N ARG A 359 -17.47 -24.81 -1.44
CA ARG A 359 -18.33 -23.63 -1.26
C ARG A 359 -17.55 -22.32 -1.45
N LEU A 360 -16.32 -22.23 -0.97
CA LEU A 360 -15.47 -21.04 -1.15
C LEU A 360 -15.14 -20.80 -2.63
N ILE A 361 -14.78 -21.85 -3.36
CA ILE A 361 -14.47 -21.79 -4.81
C ILE A 361 -15.70 -21.38 -5.62
N GLU A 362 -16.87 -21.96 -5.33
CA GLU A 362 -18.11 -21.57 -6.02
C GLU A 362 -18.52 -20.12 -5.68
N ALA A 363 -18.46 -19.72 -4.41
CA ALA A 363 -18.70 -18.32 -4.01
C ALA A 363 -17.73 -17.36 -4.71
N GLN A 364 -16.44 -17.70 -4.79
CA GLN A 364 -15.44 -16.96 -5.55
C GLN A 364 -15.80 -16.85 -7.03
N LYS A 365 -16.19 -17.95 -7.70
CA LYS A 365 -16.56 -17.94 -9.14
C LYS A 365 -17.74 -17.00 -9.42
N PHE A 366 -18.82 -17.10 -8.65
CA PHE A 366 -19.97 -16.20 -8.81
C PHE A 366 -19.60 -14.73 -8.56
N ALA A 367 -18.85 -14.46 -7.50
CA ALA A 367 -18.44 -13.11 -7.15
C ALA A 367 -17.45 -12.51 -8.19
N TYR A 368 -16.40 -13.24 -8.59
CA TYR A 368 -15.50 -12.81 -9.68
C TYR A 368 -16.19 -12.67 -11.04
N SER A 369 -17.28 -13.40 -11.32
CA SER A 369 -18.06 -13.15 -12.55
C SER A 369 -18.67 -11.75 -12.57
N MET A 370 -19.18 -11.30 -11.43
CA MET A 370 -19.83 -9.99 -11.27
C MET A 370 -18.82 -8.85 -11.16
N ARG A 371 -17.58 -9.12 -10.73
CA ARG A 371 -16.42 -8.19 -10.77
C ARG A 371 -16.31 -7.46 -12.09
N THR A 372 -16.49 -8.19 -13.19
CA THR A 372 -16.37 -7.62 -14.53
C THR A 372 -17.19 -6.33 -14.67
N LYS A 373 -18.36 -6.21 -14.05
CA LYS A 373 -19.27 -5.08 -14.23
C LYS A 373 -19.03 -3.93 -13.23
N LEU A 374 -17.88 -3.89 -12.55
CA LEU A 374 -17.45 -2.75 -11.72
C LEU A 374 -16.64 -1.71 -12.52
N GLY A 375 -16.55 -0.51 -11.96
CA GLY A 375 -15.77 0.62 -12.46
C GLY A 375 -15.92 1.84 -11.54
N ASP A 376 -15.30 2.96 -11.88
CA ASP A 376 -15.46 4.25 -11.15
C ASP A 376 -16.93 4.66 -11.02
N VAL A 377 -17.40 4.86 -9.80
CA VAL A 377 -18.79 5.23 -9.48
C VAL A 377 -19.23 6.58 -10.09
N ASN A 378 -18.29 7.48 -10.41
CA ASN A 378 -18.61 8.75 -11.06
C ASN A 378 -18.93 8.58 -12.56
N PHE A 379 -18.46 7.48 -13.17
CA PHE A 379 -18.59 7.21 -14.60
C PHE A 379 -19.55 6.05 -14.89
N VAL A 380 -19.74 5.11 -13.95
CA VAL A 380 -20.63 3.94 -14.09
C VAL A 380 -21.64 3.94 -12.94
N LYS A 381 -22.85 4.43 -13.18
CA LYS A 381 -23.90 4.55 -12.15
C LYS A 381 -24.32 3.17 -11.60
N GLU A 382 -24.24 2.14 -12.44
CA GLU A 382 -24.51 0.75 -12.11
C GLU A 382 -23.45 0.18 -11.19
N ALA A 383 -22.18 0.62 -11.29
CA ALA A 383 -21.09 0.10 -10.47
C ALA A 383 -21.32 0.38 -8.99
N GLN A 384 -22.03 1.45 -8.61
CA GLN A 384 -22.38 1.69 -7.21
C GLN A 384 -23.33 0.60 -6.65
N LYS A 385 -24.28 0.10 -7.44
CA LYS A 385 -25.18 -1.02 -7.09
C LYS A 385 -24.48 -2.38 -7.18
N LEU A 386 -23.68 -2.56 -8.23
CA LEU A 386 -22.99 -3.80 -8.54
C LEU A 386 -21.72 -3.99 -7.69
N SER A 387 -21.30 -2.90 -7.05
CA SER A 387 -20.07 -2.63 -6.29
C SER A 387 -19.47 -3.78 -5.54
N LYS A 388 -20.33 -4.66 -5.04
CA LYS A 388 -20.12 -6.01 -4.50
C LYS A 388 -19.01 -6.91 -5.12
N ASN A 389 -17.90 -6.48 -5.81
CA ASN A 389 -16.92 -7.37 -6.50
C ASN A 389 -15.35 -7.09 -6.93
N MET A 390 -14.26 -7.45 -6.17
CA MET A 390 -12.77 -7.89 -6.42
C MET A 390 -11.76 -7.37 -7.54
N THR A 391 -10.39 -7.69 -7.51
CA THR A 391 -9.22 -7.59 -8.54
C THR A 391 -7.78 -8.12 -8.08
N THR A 392 -6.66 -7.92 -8.87
CA THR A 392 -5.18 -8.32 -8.78
C THR A 392 -4.09 -7.22 -9.21
N ILE A 393 -2.81 -7.51 -9.66
CA ILE A 393 -1.44 -7.01 -9.13
C ILE A 393 -0.26 -6.52 -10.13
N LEU A 394 0.73 -5.67 -9.66
CA LEU A 394 2.14 -5.18 -10.06
C LEU A 394 2.51 -4.09 -11.15
N GLY A 395 3.18 -2.99 -10.71
CA GLY A 395 3.59 -1.70 -11.37
C GLY A 395 4.42 -1.57 -12.69
N SER A 396 4.60 -0.32 -13.18
CA SER A 396 4.97 0.01 -14.59
C SER A 396 6.44 -0.12 -15.02
N LYS A 397 7.31 -0.48 -14.08
CA LYS A 397 8.77 -0.61 -14.31
C LYS A 397 9.43 0.68 -14.86
N ARG A 398 9.01 1.88 -14.43
CA ARG A 398 9.64 3.18 -14.78
C ARG A 398 9.86 4.07 -13.56
N ILE A 399 11.01 4.73 -13.51
CA ILE A 399 11.40 5.68 -12.46
C ILE A 399 11.56 7.10 -13.02
N SER A 400 11.15 8.10 -12.25
CA SER A 400 11.50 9.51 -12.50
C SER A 400 13.02 9.74 -12.39
N PRO A 401 13.71 10.21 -13.45
CA PRO A 401 15.15 10.49 -13.41
C PRO A 401 15.52 11.58 -12.39
N THR A 402 14.62 12.53 -12.13
CA THR A 402 14.87 13.63 -11.19
C THR A 402 14.45 13.27 -9.76
N LEU A 403 13.29 12.64 -9.57
CA LEU A 403 12.68 12.44 -8.24
C LEU A 403 12.91 11.04 -7.64
N GLY A 404 13.39 10.06 -8.42
CA GLY A 404 13.63 8.69 -7.93
C GLY A 404 12.39 7.89 -7.57
N ILE A 405 11.19 8.39 -7.95
CA ILE A 405 9.89 7.76 -7.72
C ILE A 405 9.65 6.65 -8.76
N LEU A 406 9.31 5.44 -8.31
CA LEU A 406 8.77 4.38 -9.18
C LEU A 406 7.29 4.66 -9.48
N TRP A 407 6.92 4.55 -10.74
CA TRP A 407 5.58 4.85 -11.21
C TRP A 407 4.66 3.61 -11.28
N ASN A 408 3.37 3.82 -11.01
CA ASN A 408 2.32 2.81 -11.14
C ASN A 408 2.06 2.39 -12.60
N ASP A 409 1.44 1.21 -12.80
CA ASP A 409 0.92 0.69 -14.07
C ASP A 409 -0.61 0.78 -14.18
N GLN A 410 -1.30 1.60 -13.38
CA GLN A 410 -2.74 1.43 -13.16
C GLN A 410 -3.61 1.60 -14.40
N MET A 411 -3.06 2.01 -15.53
CA MET A 411 -3.75 1.93 -16.82
C MET A 411 -4.05 0.47 -17.26
N ASP A 412 -3.31 -0.54 -16.78
CA ASP A 412 -3.63 -1.97 -17.01
C ASP A 412 -4.82 -2.48 -16.18
N ASP A 413 -5.13 -1.84 -15.03
CA ASP A 413 -6.35 -2.15 -14.27
C ASP A 413 -7.64 -1.76 -15.04
N PHE A 414 -7.55 -1.05 -16.19
CA PHE A 414 -8.64 -0.90 -17.14
C PHE A 414 -8.72 -2.05 -18.15
N SER A 415 -9.93 -2.42 -18.54
CA SER A 415 -10.15 -3.30 -19.69
C SER A 415 -9.85 -2.60 -21.02
N THR A 416 -9.18 -3.31 -21.93
CA THR A 416 -8.97 -2.87 -23.32
C THR A 416 -9.97 -3.57 -24.25
N PRO A 417 -10.73 -2.86 -25.11
CA PRO A 417 -11.71 -3.48 -26.00
C PRO A 417 -11.10 -4.60 -26.86
N GLY A 418 -11.77 -5.76 -26.91
CA GLY A 418 -11.34 -6.93 -27.69
C GLY A 418 -10.13 -7.71 -27.15
N GLN A 419 -9.50 -7.26 -26.06
CA GLN A 419 -8.32 -7.89 -25.45
C GLN A 419 -8.69 -8.54 -24.11
N ALA A 420 -8.38 -9.83 -23.92
CA ALA A 420 -8.46 -10.46 -22.60
C ALA A 420 -7.33 -9.94 -21.70
N ASN A 421 -7.54 -9.91 -20.37
CA ASN A 421 -6.50 -9.52 -19.42
C ASN A 421 -5.46 -10.65 -19.19
N GLU A 422 -4.45 -10.43 -18.34
CA GLU A 422 -3.33 -11.39 -18.16
C GLU A 422 -3.80 -12.74 -17.57
N PHE A 423 -4.88 -12.72 -16.81
CA PHE A 423 -5.52 -13.89 -16.22
C PHE A 423 -6.53 -14.56 -17.17
N GLY A 424 -6.60 -14.11 -18.44
CA GLY A 424 -7.49 -14.66 -19.46
C GLY A 424 -8.95 -14.22 -19.39
N PHE A 425 -9.31 -13.25 -18.53
CA PHE A 425 -10.68 -12.76 -18.44
C PHE A 425 -11.03 -11.83 -19.60
N ALA A 426 -12.24 -11.97 -20.14
CA ALA A 426 -12.78 -11.12 -21.18
C ALA A 426 -12.86 -9.64 -20.73
N PRO A 427 -12.68 -8.67 -21.65
CA PRO A 427 -12.69 -7.25 -21.32
C PRO A 427 -14.09 -6.78 -20.91
N SER A 428 -14.15 -5.85 -19.96
CA SER A 428 -15.40 -5.22 -19.53
C SER A 428 -15.55 -3.78 -20.02
N GLU A 429 -16.67 -3.50 -20.67
CA GLU A 429 -17.04 -2.14 -21.11
C GLU A 429 -17.17 -1.15 -19.95
N ALA A 430 -17.69 -1.60 -18.80
CA ALA A 430 -17.81 -0.79 -17.58
C ALA A 430 -16.44 -0.30 -17.09
N ASN A 431 -15.38 -1.04 -17.39
CA ASN A 431 -14.01 -0.75 -17.00
C ASN A 431 -13.12 -0.34 -18.19
N PHE A 432 -13.68 0.18 -19.30
CA PHE A 432 -12.87 0.79 -20.35
C PHE A 432 -12.25 2.13 -19.90
N ILE A 433 -11.05 2.43 -20.41
CA ILE A 433 -10.32 3.68 -20.20
C ILE A 433 -11.17 4.87 -20.66
N GLN A 434 -11.29 5.89 -19.79
CA GLN A 434 -11.86 7.20 -20.13
C GLN A 434 -11.02 8.29 -19.44
N PRO A 435 -10.84 9.47 -20.06
CA PRO A 435 -10.18 10.63 -19.44
C PRO A 435 -10.68 10.94 -18.02
N GLY A 436 -9.77 11.00 -17.04
CA GLY A 436 -10.09 11.35 -15.65
C GLY A 436 -10.83 10.27 -14.84
N LYS A 437 -11.05 9.07 -15.39
CA LYS A 437 -11.67 7.93 -14.70
C LYS A 437 -10.67 7.20 -13.81
N ARG A 438 -11.13 6.59 -12.71
CA ARG A 438 -10.34 5.62 -11.93
C ARG A 438 -10.51 4.18 -12.48
N PRO A 439 -9.43 3.39 -12.54
CA PRO A 439 -9.49 1.98 -12.93
C PRO A 439 -9.98 1.10 -11.76
N LEU A 440 -10.49 -0.09 -12.08
CA LEU A 440 -11.00 -1.05 -11.09
C LEU A 440 -9.87 -1.68 -10.26
N SER A 441 -9.92 -1.53 -8.93
CA SER A 441 -8.82 -1.83 -8.00
C SER A 441 -8.94 -3.19 -7.30
N SER A 442 -7.81 -3.83 -6.97
CA SER A 442 -7.71 -5.05 -6.12
C SER A 442 -7.92 -4.78 -4.65
N MET A 443 -7.76 -3.52 -4.26
CA MET A 443 -7.68 -3.15 -2.87
C MET A 443 -9.05 -3.34 -2.20
N SER A 444 -9.06 -4.16 -1.15
CA SER A 444 -10.22 -4.49 -0.33
C SER A 444 -9.91 -4.27 1.16
N PRO A 445 -9.49 -3.06 1.58
CA PRO A 445 -9.40 -2.75 3.01
C PRO A 445 -10.78 -2.89 3.64
N THR A 446 -10.83 -3.55 4.79
CA THR A 446 -12.07 -4.01 5.41
C THR A 446 -11.96 -3.93 6.93
N VAL A 447 -13.00 -3.46 7.60
CA VAL A 447 -13.13 -3.55 9.06
C VAL A 447 -14.39 -4.33 9.40
N VAL A 448 -14.31 -5.22 10.39
CA VAL A 448 -15.47 -5.88 11.01
C VAL A 448 -15.58 -5.42 12.45
N TYR A 449 -16.72 -4.83 12.81
CA TYR A 449 -17.03 -4.38 14.16
C TYR A 449 -18.40 -4.87 14.61
N ASN A 450 -18.60 -5.01 15.92
CA ASN A 450 -19.92 -5.29 16.48
C ASN A 450 -20.73 -3.99 16.56
N LYS A 451 -21.95 -3.99 16.03
CA LYS A 451 -22.82 -2.80 15.94
C LYS A 451 -23.46 -2.40 17.28
N ASN A 452 -23.46 -3.29 18.28
CA ASN A 452 -24.07 -3.03 19.59
C ASN A 452 -23.11 -2.27 20.53
N ASP A 453 -21.82 -2.63 20.52
CA ASP A 453 -20.80 -2.04 21.41
C ASP A 453 -19.68 -1.28 20.68
N GLY A 454 -19.61 -1.36 19.34
CA GLY A 454 -18.56 -0.74 18.53
C GLY A 454 -17.20 -1.44 18.60
N SER A 455 -17.13 -2.63 19.19
CA SER A 455 -15.87 -3.37 19.31
C SER A 455 -15.41 -3.90 17.95
N VAL A 456 -14.23 -3.46 17.51
CA VAL A 456 -13.61 -3.99 16.30
C VAL A 456 -13.08 -5.39 16.57
N SER A 457 -13.51 -6.35 15.76
CA SER A 457 -13.16 -7.77 15.88
C SER A 457 -12.17 -8.24 14.81
N PHE A 458 -12.13 -7.58 13.65
CA PHE A 458 -11.23 -7.94 12.57
C PHE A 458 -10.92 -6.76 11.64
N TYR A 459 -9.74 -6.79 11.05
CA TYR A 459 -9.37 -5.97 9.91
C TYR A 459 -8.84 -6.90 8.81
N LEU A 460 -9.43 -6.88 7.62
CA LEU A 460 -8.84 -7.54 6.44
C LEU A 460 -8.17 -6.49 5.57
N PHE A 461 -6.98 -6.82 5.10
CA PHE A 461 -6.28 -6.06 4.08
C PHE A 461 -6.02 -6.98 2.90
N HIS A 462 -6.39 -6.50 1.73
CA HIS A 462 -5.98 -7.05 0.46
C HIS A 462 -5.60 -5.87 -0.41
N TRP A 463 -4.45 -5.96 -1.06
CA TRP A 463 -3.83 -4.93 -1.89
C TRP A 463 -3.23 -5.61 -3.14
N ARG A 464 -2.54 -4.85 -4.01
CA ARG A 464 -1.79 -5.41 -5.14
C ARG A 464 -0.54 -6.17 -4.65
#